data_AF-A0A5D2BMP2-F1
#
_entry.id   AF-A0A5D2BMP2-F1
#
_cell.length_a   1.000
_cell.length_b   1.000
_cell.length_c   1.000
_cell.angle_alpha   90.00
_cell.angle_beta   90.00
_cell.angle_gamma   90.00
#
_symmetry.space_group_name_H-M   'P 1'
#
loop_
_entity.id
_entity.type
_entity.pdbx_description
1 polymer ?
#
loop_
_entity_poly.entity_id
_entity_poly.type
_entity_poly.pdbx_seq_one_letter_code
_entity_poly.pdbx_strand_id
1 'polypeptide(L)' 'MVGPKEDRHLMTGLHTVADVYCCDCREVLGWKYERAYEETQKYKEGKFILEKSKIVKENW' A
#
# COMPACT_ATOMS: atom_id res chain seq x y z
N MET A 1 2.56 10.71 -3.38
CA MET A 1 3.26 10.11 -4.55
C MET A 1 3.36 8.59 -4.37
N VAL A 2 3.45 7.81 -5.44
CA VAL A 2 3.65 6.34 -5.36
C VAL A 2 5.10 6.03 -5.77
N GLY A 3 5.77 5.20 -4.98
CA GLY A 3 7.16 4.79 -5.18
C GLY A 3 7.33 3.72 -6.26
N PRO A 4 8.56 3.19 -6.41
CA PRO A 4 8.83 2.07 -7.31
C PRO A 4 8.06 0.82 -6.88
N LYS A 5 7.84 -0.08 -7.83
CA LYS A 5 7.21 -1.37 -7.59
C LYS A 5 8.25 -2.35 -7.03
N GLU A 6 7.93 -3.01 -5.94
CA GLU A 6 8.80 -3.96 -5.26
C GLU A 6 8.01 -5.19 -4.86
N ASP A 7 8.64 -6.36 -4.98
CA ASP A 7 8.05 -7.61 -4.51
C ASP A 7 8.30 -7.78 -3.01
N ARG A 8 7.22 -7.96 -2.24
CA ARG A 8 7.23 -8.06 -0.77
C ARG A 8 6.44 -9.29 -0.33
N HIS A 9 7.02 -10.10 0.55
CA HIS A 9 6.30 -11.17 1.23
C HIS A 9 5.46 -10.57 2.37
N LEU A 10 4.14 -10.73 2.28
CA LEU A 10 3.18 -10.29 3.27
C LEU A 10 2.47 -11.51 3.89
N MET A 11 1.64 -11.28 4.90
CA MET A 11 0.91 -12.37 5.58
C MET A 11 0.07 -13.24 4.63
N THR A 12 -0.44 -12.66 3.54
CA THR A 12 -1.27 -13.37 2.55
C THR A 12 -0.49 -13.80 1.31
N GLY A 13 0.84 -13.92 1.40
CA GLY A 13 1.71 -14.37 0.30
C GLY A 13 2.51 -13.26 -0.38
N LEU A 14 3.11 -13.60 -1.52
CA LEU A 14 3.93 -12.68 -2.33
C LEU A 14 3.04 -11.66 -3.05
N HIS A 15 3.44 -10.38 -2.98
CA HIS A 15 2.78 -9.30 -3.68
C HIS A 15 3.81 -8.34 -4.28
N THR A 16 3.53 -7.80 -5.46
CA THR A 16 4.17 -6.57 -5.91
C THR A 16 3.42 -5.40 -5.28
N VAL A 17 4.12 -4.53 -4.56
CA VAL A 17 3.56 -3.35 -3.89
C VAL A 17 4.34 -2.10 -4.29
N ALA A 18 3.74 -0.94 -4.08
CA ALA A 18 4.44 0.34 -4.21
C ALA A 18 4.12 1.22 -3.01
N ASP A 19 5.15 1.74 -2.35
CA ASP A 19 4.97 2.59 -1.18
C ASP A 19 4.29 3.91 -1.54
N VAL A 20 3.49 4.42 -0.62
CA VAL A 20 2.70 5.65 -0.78
C VAL A 20 3.28 6.69 0.14
N TYR A 21 3.69 7.81 -0.44
CA TYR A 21 4.38 8.89 0.24
C TYR A 21 3.49 10.12 0.36
N CYS A 22 3.55 10.79 1.52
CA CYS A 22 3.00 12.13 1.68
C CYS A 22 3.67 13.08 0.67
N CYS A 23 2.88 13.91 -0.01
CA CYS A 23 3.43 14.85 -1.00
C CYS A 23 4.23 15.98 -0.34
N ASP A 24 3.92 16.33 0.90
CA ASP A 24 4.53 17.49 1.59
C ASP A 24 5.80 17.09 2.34
N CYS A 25 5.72 16.06 3.18
CA CYS A 25 6.84 15.65 4.04
C CYS A 25 7.61 14.42 3.54
N ARG A 26 7.15 13.77 2.46
CA ARG A 26 7.74 12.54 1.89
C ARG A 26 7.79 11.34 2.84
N GLU A 27 7.07 11.40 3.96
CA GLU A 27 6.90 10.26 4.86
C GLU A 27 6.11 9.14 4.17
N VAL A 28 6.48 7.88 4.42
CA VAL A 28 5.73 6.72 3.93
C VAL A 28 4.45 6.59 4.76
N LEU A 29 3.30 6.73 4.11
CA LEU A 29 1.98 6.60 4.73
C LEU A 29 1.44 5.16 4.67
N GLY A 30 2.00 4.33 3.79
CA GLY A 30 1.60 2.94 3.60
C GLY A 30 2.00 2.44 2.20
N TRP A 31 1.21 1.55 1.61
CA TRP A 31 1.50 0.96 0.30
C TRP A 31 0.23 0.65 -0.49
N LYS A 32 0.39 0.57 -1.81
CA LYS A 32 -0.62 0.08 -2.75
C LYS A 32 -0.25 -1.32 -3.24
N TYR A 33 -1.22 -2.21 -3.38
CA TYR A 33 -1.01 -3.48 -4.06
C TYR A 33 -1.03 -3.28 -5.57
N GLU A 34 0.09 -3.57 -6.22
CA GLU A 34 0.22 -3.53 -7.69
C GLU A 34 -0.11 -4.88 -8.32
N ARG A 35 0.29 -5.98 -7.67
CA ARG A 35 0.01 -7.34 -8.13
C ARG A 35 -0.08 -8.30 -6.95
N ALA A 36 -1.05 -9.19 -6.98
CA ALA A 36 -1.10 -10.39 -6.15
C ALA A 36 -0.81 -11.62 -7.02
N TYR A 37 0.02 -12.53 -6.52
CA TYR A 37 0.37 -13.74 -7.26
C TYR A 37 -0.64 -14.89 -7.01
N GLU A 38 -1.34 -14.85 -5.88
CA GLU A 38 -2.41 -15.78 -5.56
C GLU A 38 -3.78 -15.28 -6.04
N GLU A 39 -4.56 -16.13 -6.70
CA GLU A 39 -5.88 -15.78 -7.23
C GLU A 39 -6.84 -15.29 -6.13
N THR A 40 -6.79 -15.96 -4.97
CA THR A 40 -7.60 -15.60 -3.79
C THR A 40 -7.29 -14.22 -3.25
N GLN A 41 -6.15 -13.61 -3.61
CA GLN A 41 -5.70 -12.30 -3.17
C GLN A 41 -5.84 -11.20 -4.24
N LYS A 42 -6.28 -11.54 -5.47
CA LYS A 42 -6.45 -10.57 -6.57
C LYS A 42 -7.35 -9.40 -6.23
N TYR A 43 -8.33 -9.59 -5.35
CA TYR A 43 -9.20 -8.52 -4.85
C TYR A 43 -8.46 -7.38 -4.12
N LYS A 44 -7.17 -7.56 -3.79
CA LYS A 44 -6.31 -6.53 -3.19
C LYS A 44 -5.68 -5.62 -4.23
N GLU A 45 -5.50 -6.06 -5.48
CA GLU A 45 -4.86 -5.25 -6.52
C GLU A 45 -5.56 -3.90 -6.69
N GLY A 46 -4.79 -2.84 -6.78
CA GLY A 46 -5.29 -1.47 -6.82
C GLY A 46 -5.67 -0.86 -5.46
N LYS A 47 -5.81 -1.67 -4.39
CA LYS A 47 -6.15 -1.17 -3.05
C LYS A 47 -4.93 -0.62 -2.31
N PHE A 48 -5.23 0.28 -1.38
CA PHE A 48 -4.27 0.97 -0.53
C PHE A 48 -4.39 0.50 0.91
N ILE A 49 -3.24 0.30 1.56
CA ILE A 49 -3.13 0.15 3.01
C ILE A 49 -2.40 1.39 3.51
N LEU A 50 -2.99 2.06 4.49
CA LEU A 50 -2.39 3.21 5.16
C LEU A 50 -2.22 2.90 6.64
N GLU A 51 -1.13 3.37 7.21
CA GLU A 51 -0.86 3.25 8.64
C GLU A 51 -1.74 4.22 9.42
N LYS A 52 -2.61 3.68 10.30
CA LYS A 52 -3.54 4.51 11.10
C LYS A 52 -2.83 5.55 11.96
N SER A 53 -1.64 5.24 12.48
CA SER A 53 -0.83 6.19 13.26
C SER A 53 -0.38 7.42 12.47
N LYS A 54 -0.37 7.33 11.12
CA LYS A 54 0.06 8.39 10.22
C LYS A 54 -1.11 9.12 9.53
N ILE A 55 -2.35 8.73 9.81
CA ILE A 55 -3.55 9.29 9.17
C ILE A 55 -4.51 9.80 10.24
N VAL A 56 -4.89 11.07 10.14
CA VAL A 56 -5.97 11.66 10.93
C VAL A 56 -7.21 11.73 10.05
N LYS A 57 -8.33 11.19 10.54
CA LYS A 57 -9.62 11.37 9.89
C LYS A 57 -10.26 12.64 10.45
N GLU A 58 -10.37 13.68 9.64
CA GLU A 58 -11.25 14.79 9.99
C GLU A 58 -12.70 14.33 9.83
N ASN A 59 -13.48 14.46 10.90
CA ASN A 59 -14.93 14.29 10.84
C ASN A 59 -15.52 15.65 10.45
N TRP A 60 -16.13 15.72 9.28
CA TRP A 60 -16.95 16.86 8.86
C TRP A 60 -18.41 16.58 9.22
#